data_AF-A0AAD3CFS6-F1
#
_entry.id   AF-A0AAD3CFS6-F1
#
_cell.length_a   1.000
_cell.length_b   1.000
_cell.length_c   1.000
_cell.angle_alpha   90.00
_cell.angle_beta   90.00
_cell.angle_gamma   90.00
#
_symmetry.space_group_name_H-M   'P 1'
#
loop_
_entity.id
_entity.type
_entity.pdbx_description
1 polymer ?
#
loop_
_entity_poly.entity_id
_entity_poly.type
_entity_poly.pdbx_seq_one_letter_code
_entity_poly.pdbx_strand_id
1 'polypeptide(L)'
;MNISILKSNLDFIHNIYHHEEWKDEKCKNDILKAIEKCNEKIEKAFGKSMHRLGKHKPPVEAVEKVVNKFPSTLLYEGYEEQIPIQTAASNGSIEYIQILLIEGVKYKVGGEDARGGLLTKDPSDDDGWNTLQILSNYTGDGDEDEEDTKRLNALKELQNMGLIVKQDIKEQKLLSTSCSEQSKKRFEYLVNWDPDALINTTVEGQPLAHSFEDSEEFLVFFKSSFKYYPNIGGLLFIKDDDGNTAFDTMCDEIGTKETMTILYEILTPKSDYPILHHVLVNAPQHKELFMEYFPWAYHLKDQNNRTLHQAVLAAGPDVMNLNKQLFASLSDAQIREKDPVTTLYPFAAMAVGEHADLKNTFYLLRRYPSVLDRHARARADRGDLSKRRKKRKKENGNKA
;
A
#
# COMPACT_ATOMS: atom_id res chain seq x y z
N MET A 1 -6.68 -36.66 31.24
CA MET A 1 -5.60 -36.98 32.20
C MET A 1 -5.67 -35.93 33.31
N ASN A 2 -5.70 -36.33 34.58
CA ASN A 2 -5.84 -35.36 35.68
C ASN A 2 -4.51 -34.62 35.88
N ILE A 3 -4.51 -33.29 35.77
CA ILE A 3 -3.31 -32.45 35.92
C ILE A 3 -2.65 -32.67 37.28
N SER A 4 -3.43 -32.99 38.32
CA SER A 4 -2.89 -33.30 39.65
C SER A 4 -2.03 -34.56 39.66
N ILE A 5 -2.37 -35.57 38.85
CA ILE A 5 -1.60 -36.82 38.73
C ILE A 5 -0.28 -36.56 38.01
N LEU A 6 -0.30 -35.75 36.94
CA LEU A 6 0.92 -35.33 36.25
C LEU A 6 1.86 -34.57 37.18
N LYS A 7 1.33 -33.62 37.94
CA LYS A 7 2.12 -32.83 38.89
C LYS A 7 2.71 -33.70 39.99
N SER A 8 1.90 -34.56 40.60
CA SER A 8 2.36 -35.52 41.62
C SER A 8 3.44 -36.47 41.10
N ASN A 9 3.32 -36.92 39.84
CA ASN A 9 4.33 -37.79 39.22
C ASN A 9 5.63 -37.04 38.93
N LEU A 10 5.55 -35.78 38.47
CA LEU A 10 6.73 -34.95 38.24
C LEU A 10 7.46 -34.60 39.54
N ASP A 11 6.72 -34.25 40.59
CA ASP A 11 7.30 -33.96 41.91
C ASP A 11 7.98 -35.21 42.50
N PHE A 12 7.36 -36.39 42.35
CA PHE A 12 7.94 -37.66 42.74
C PHE A 12 9.23 -37.98 41.97
N ILE A 13 9.21 -37.80 40.65
CA ILE A 13 10.38 -37.98 39.78
C ILE A 13 11.52 -37.03 40.16
N HIS A 14 11.20 -35.76 40.42
CA HIS A 14 12.19 -34.76 40.83
C HIS A 14 12.83 -35.14 42.18
N ASN A 15 12.04 -35.60 43.14
CA ASN A 15 12.53 -36.05 44.44
C ASN A 15 13.42 -37.30 44.31
N ILE A 16 13.09 -38.23 43.42
CA ILE A 16 13.95 -39.38 43.09
C ILE A 16 15.27 -38.91 42.51
N TYR A 17 15.25 -37.97 41.56
CA TYR A 17 16.45 -37.50 40.87
C TYR A 17 17.45 -36.81 41.79
N HIS A 18 16.97 -36.06 42.78
CA HIS A 18 17.82 -35.32 43.73
C HIS A 18 18.22 -36.11 44.98
N HIS A 19 17.82 -37.38 45.10
CA HIS A 19 18.25 -38.20 46.23
C HIS A 19 19.73 -38.58 46.04
N GLU A 20 20.65 -38.06 46.86
CA GLU A 20 22.11 -38.21 46.70
C GLU A 20 22.65 -39.65 46.84
N GLU A 21 21.79 -40.65 47.03
CA GLU A 21 22.19 -42.01 47.42
C GLU A 21 22.04 -43.09 46.34
N TRP A 22 21.85 -42.73 45.06
CA TRP A 22 21.85 -43.73 43.98
C TRP A 22 23.25 -44.34 43.78
N LYS A 23 23.51 -45.46 44.45
CA LYS A 23 24.78 -46.22 44.29
C LYS A 23 24.88 -46.98 42.97
N ASP A 24 23.76 -47.20 42.28
CA ASP A 24 23.70 -47.92 41.00
C ASP A 24 23.50 -46.94 39.84
N GLU A 25 24.59 -46.65 39.12
CA GLU A 25 24.61 -45.77 37.96
C GLU A 25 23.72 -46.28 36.81
N LYS A 26 23.54 -47.61 36.69
CA LYS A 26 22.66 -48.19 35.67
C LYS A 26 21.20 -47.85 35.98
N CYS A 27 20.78 -48.02 37.24
CA CYS A 27 19.41 -47.70 37.66
C CYS A 27 19.09 -46.21 37.47
N LYS A 28 20.02 -45.32 37.82
CA LYS A 28 19.91 -43.88 37.57
C LYS A 28 19.73 -43.56 36.09
N ASN A 29 20.51 -44.19 35.21
CA ASN A 29 20.40 -44.03 33.76
C ASN A 29 19.07 -44.54 33.19
N ASP A 30 18.56 -45.66 33.70
CA ASP A 30 17.27 -46.20 33.27
C ASP A 30 16.10 -45.29 33.67
N ILE A 31 16.16 -44.69 34.87
CA ILE A 31 15.20 -43.68 35.33
C ILE A 31 15.25 -42.43 34.45
N LEU A 32 16.45 -41.91 34.16
CA LEU A 32 16.63 -40.76 33.26
C LEU A 32 15.98 -40.98 31.90
N LYS A 33 16.24 -42.14 31.26
CA LYS A 33 15.60 -42.52 30.00
C LYS A 33 14.07 -42.59 30.09
N ALA A 34 13.54 -43.08 31.21
CA ALA A 34 12.10 -43.13 31.42
C ALA A 34 11.49 -41.72 31.55
N ILE A 35 12.18 -40.80 32.23
CA ILE A 35 11.78 -39.39 32.38
C ILE A 35 11.79 -38.68 31.03
N GLU A 36 12.87 -38.84 30.25
CA GLU A 36 13.00 -38.28 28.90
C GLU A 36 11.84 -38.73 28.00
N LYS A 37 11.55 -40.03 27.99
CA LYS A 37 10.43 -40.61 27.23
C LYS A 37 9.06 -40.10 27.70
N CYS A 38 8.90 -39.84 28.99
CA CYS A 38 7.68 -39.24 29.53
C CYS A 38 7.55 -37.78 29.09
N ASN A 39 8.62 -36.99 29.17
CA ASN A 39 8.64 -35.60 28.73
C ASN A 39 8.33 -35.47 27.24
N GLU A 40 8.94 -36.29 26.38
CA GLU A 40 8.66 -36.32 24.94
C GLU A 40 7.16 -36.56 24.66
N LYS A 41 6.52 -37.49 25.39
CA LYS A 41 5.08 -37.75 25.24
C LYS A 41 4.22 -36.58 25.71
N ILE A 42 4.62 -35.92 26.80
CA ILE A 42 3.91 -34.76 27.36
C ILE A 42 4.02 -33.58 26.38
N GLU A 43 5.23 -33.31 25.88
CA GLU A 43 5.52 -32.27 24.91
C GLU A 43 4.76 -32.50 23.60
N LYS A 44 4.75 -33.73 23.09
CA LYS A 44 3.92 -34.12 21.93
C LYS A 44 2.43 -33.88 22.17
N ALA A 45 1.93 -34.17 23.37
CA ALA A 45 0.53 -33.96 23.71
C ALA A 45 0.17 -32.47 23.81
N PHE A 46 1.07 -31.66 24.38
CA PHE A 46 0.90 -30.21 24.43
C PHE A 46 1.02 -29.58 23.06
N GLY A 47 2.01 -29.94 22.26
CA GLY A 47 2.17 -29.48 20.87
C GLY A 47 0.90 -29.71 20.05
N LYS A 48 0.34 -30.93 20.08
CA LYS A 48 -0.97 -31.23 19.45
C LYS A 48 -2.13 -30.38 19.99
N SER A 49 -2.08 -29.99 21.26
CA SER A 49 -3.12 -29.16 21.87
C SER A 49 -2.98 -27.69 21.48
N MET A 50 -1.75 -27.22 21.19
CA MET A 50 -1.47 -25.87 20.72
C MET A 50 -2.09 -25.60 19.33
N HIS A 51 -2.24 -26.60 18.48
CA HIS A 51 -3.02 -26.48 17.22
C HIS A 51 -4.54 -26.39 17.42
N ARG A 52 -5.04 -26.51 18.66
CA ARG A 52 -6.48 -26.55 18.96
C ARG A 52 -6.92 -25.43 19.89
N LEU A 53 -6.15 -24.34 19.95
CA LEU A 53 -6.40 -23.22 20.84
C LEU A 53 -7.78 -22.59 20.59
N GLY A 54 -8.15 -22.33 19.33
CA GLY A 54 -9.50 -21.80 19.00
C GLY A 54 -10.65 -22.71 19.40
N LYS A 55 -10.44 -24.03 19.39
CA LYS A 55 -11.46 -25.02 19.75
C LYS A 55 -11.65 -25.12 21.27
N HIS A 56 -10.56 -25.11 22.03
CA HIS A 56 -10.60 -25.36 23.48
C HIS A 56 -10.58 -24.09 24.32
N LYS A 57 -10.16 -22.97 23.73
CA LYS A 57 -10.07 -21.64 24.33
C LYS A 57 -9.49 -21.64 25.75
N PRO A 58 -8.30 -22.24 25.97
CA PRO A 58 -7.68 -22.22 27.30
C PRO A 58 -7.32 -20.78 27.72
N PRO A 59 -7.24 -20.47 29.02
CA PRO A 59 -6.72 -19.17 29.47
C PRO A 59 -5.31 -18.91 28.92
N VAL A 60 -5.00 -17.67 28.54
CA VAL A 60 -3.69 -17.28 27.98
C VAL A 60 -2.54 -17.63 28.94
N GLU A 61 -2.76 -17.48 30.25
CA GLU A 61 -1.76 -17.81 31.28
C GLU A 61 -1.48 -19.32 31.35
N ALA A 62 -2.43 -20.16 30.93
CA ALA A 62 -2.21 -21.60 30.83
C ALA A 62 -1.32 -21.93 29.63
N VAL A 63 -1.54 -21.26 28.50
CA VAL A 63 -0.70 -21.38 27.30
C VAL A 63 0.73 -20.94 27.59
N GLU A 64 0.89 -19.77 28.21
CA GLU A 64 2.18 -19.24 28.66
C GLU A 64 2.93 -20.24 29.55
N LYS A 65 2.26 -20.85 30.55
CA LYS A 65 2.88 -21.84 31.44
C LYS A 65 3.32 -23.10 30.72
N VAL A 66 2.53 -23.57 29.74
CA VAL A 66 2.89 -24.74 28.94
C VAL A 66 4.12 -24.45 28.11
N VAL A 67 4.14 -23.31 27.40
CA VAL A 67 5.26 -22.91 26.56
C VAL A 67 6.53 -22.68 27.39
N ASN A 68 6.43 -22.04 28.54
CA ASN A 68 7.55 -21.84 29.45
C ASN A 68 8.13 -23.15 30.00
N LYS A 69 7.29 -24.18 30.15
CA LYS A 69 7.73 -25.50 30.59
C LYS A 69 8.25 -26.38 29.45
N PHE A 70 7.67 -26.24 28.26
CA PHE A 70 7.95 -27.05 27.07
C PHE A 70 8.09 -26.14 25.83
N PRO A 71 9.19 -25.40 25.67
CA PRO A 71 9.34 -24.43 24.56
C PRO A 71 9.25 -25.04 23.18
N SER A 72 9.67 -26.30 23.05
CA SER A 72 9.59 -27.09 21.81
C SER A 72 8.18 -27.20 21.24
N THR A 73 7.15 -27.01 22.08
CA THR A 73 5.75 -27.04 21.64
C THR A 73 5.42 -25.95 20.64
N LEU A 74 6.17 -24.85 20.61
CA LEU A 74 6.05 -23.78 19.62
C LEU A 74 6.54 -24.17 18.22
N LEU A 75 7.37 -25.21 18.12
CA LEU A 75 7.87 -25.78 16.87
C LEU A 75 7.23 -27.13 16.56
N TYR A 76 6.20 -27.52 17.32
CA TYR A 76 5.54 -28.78 17.08
C TYR A 76 4.75 -28.69 15.79
N GLU A 77 5.07 -29.56 14.84
CA GLU A 77 4.42 -29.62 13.54
C GLU A 77 3.09 -30.42 13.61
N GLY A 78 2.04 -29.81 13.05
CA GLY A 78 0.68 -30.32 13.04
C GLY A 78 0.40 -31.40 11.99
N TYR A 79 -0.86 -31.47 11.53
CA TYR A 79 -1.26 -32.40 10.45
C TYR A 79 -0.77 -31.96 9.07
N GLU A 80 -0.42 -30.69 8.92
CA GLU A 80 -0.02 -30.07 7.67
C GLU A 80 1.34 -29.38 7.83
N GLU A 81 2.19 -29.88 8.72
CA GLU A 81 3.52 -29.30 9.03
C GLU A 81 3.51 -27.87 9.57
N GLN A 82 2.33 -27.27 9.76
CA GLN A 82 2.15 -25.99 10.43
C GLN A 82 2.71 -26.01 11.85
N ILE A 83 3.27 -24.87 12.28
CA ILE A 83 3.54 -24.57 13.69
C ILE A 83 2.32 -23.89 14.35
N PRO A 84 2.20 -23.90 15.69
CA PRO A 84 0.98 -23.46 16.35
C PRO A 84 0.52 -22.03 16.06
N ILE A 85 1.45 -21.10 15.80
CA ILE A 85 1.10 -19.72 15.47
C ILE A 85 0.38 -19.60 14.11
N GLN A 86 0.79 -20.40 13.12
CA GLN A 86 0.14 -20.46 11.81
C GLN A 86 -1.28 -20.99 11.98
N THR A 87 -1.43 -22.13 12.66
CA THR A 87 -2.74 -22.71 12.96
C THR A 87 -3.65 -21.75 13.77
N ALA A 88 -3.08 -20.95 14.68
CA ALA A 88 -3.84 -19.96 15.44
C ALA A 88 -4.36 -18.83 14.54
N ALA A 89 -3.54 -18.32 13.62
CA ALA A 89 -3.94 -17.29 12.66
C ALA A 89 -4.98 -17.79 11.66
N SER A 90 -4.80 -19.00 11.12
CA SER A 90 -5.72 -19.59 10.14
C SER A 90 -7.09 -19.92 10.75
N ASN A 91 -7.13 -20.38 12.01
CA ASN A 91 -8.38 -20.70 12.70
C ASN A 91 -9.04 -19.51 13.43
N GLY A 92 -8.60 -18.28 13.18
CA GLY A 92 -9.18 -17.08 13.84
C GLY A 92 -8.99 -17.06 15.37
N SER A 93 -7.98 -17.78 15.89
CA SER A 93 -7.63 -17.81 17.32
C SER A 93 -6.70 -16.65 17.68
N ILE A 94 -7.08 -15.44 17.24
CA ILE A 94 -6.26 -14.23 17.20
C ILE A 94 -5.76 -13.85 18.60
N GLU A 95 -6.53 -14.13 19.64
CA GLU A 95 -6.19 -13.85 21.04
C GLU A 95 -4.93 -14.59 21.53
N TYR A 96 -4.53 -15.67 20.87
CA TYR A 96 -3.34 -16.44 21.23
C TYR A 96 -2.09 -16.03 20.45
N ILE A 97 -2.24 -15.28 19.35
CA ILE A 97 -1.11 -14.91 18.49
C ILE A 97 -0.07 -14.11 19.28
N GLN A 98 -0.51 -13.18 20.13
CA GLN A 98 0.37 -12.34 20.92
C GLN A 98 1.26 -13.17 21.85
N ILE A 99 0.68 -14.10 22.63
CA ILE A 99 1.46 -14.94 23.56
C ILE A 99 2.40 -15.90 22.82
N LEU A 100 1.94 -16.47 21.70
CA LEU A 100 2.76 -17.35 20.87
C LEU A 100 3.97 -16.61 20.29
N LEU A 101 3.79 -15.36 19.86
CA LEU A 101 4.88 -14.53 19.34
C LEU A 101 5.86 -14.12 20.43
N ILE A 102 5.39 -13.63 21.57
CA ILE A 102 6.26 -13.20 22.68
C ILE A 102 7.16 -14.36 23.11
N GLU A 103 6.56 -15.53 23.37
CA GLU A 103 7.34 -16.70 23.75
C GLU A 103 8.16 -17.24 22.57
N GLY A 104 7.63 -17.17 21.34
CA GLY A 104 8.36 -17.54 20.12
C GLY A 104 9.65 -16.73 19.95
N VAL A 105 9.60 -15.41 20.14
CA VAL A 105 10.77 -14.53 20.08
C VAL A 105 11.79 -14.92 21.15
N LYS A 106 11.33 -15.15 22.38
CA LYS A 106 12.17 -15.58 23.50
C LYS A 106 12.91 -16.89 23.20
N TYR A 107 12.26 -17.83 22.54
CA TYR A 107 12.84 -19.14 22.17
C TYR A 107 13.37 -19.20 20.73
N LYS A 108 13.49 -18.06 20.03
CA LYS A 108 14.02 -17.94 18.65
C LYS A 108 13.31 -18.82 17.62
N VAL A 109 11.99 -18.92 17.73
CA VAL A 109 11.14 -19.58 16.74
C VAL A 109 11.16 -18.78 15.44
N GLY A 110 11.30 -19.47 14.30
CA GLY A 110 11.33 -18.86 12.96
C GLY A 110 12.72 -18.50 12.42
N GLY A 111 13.81 -18.91 13.07
CA GLY A 111 15.16 -18.81 12.51
C GLY A 111 15.90 -17.50 12.83
N GLU A 112 16.68 -17.00 11.88
CA GLU A 112 17.64 -15.89 12.09
C GLU A 112 16.99 -14.57 12.49
N ASP A 113 15.80 -14.27 11.95
CA ASP A 113 15.06 -13.06 12.31
C ASP A 113 14.39 -13.15 13.69
N ALA A 114 14.28 -14.36 14.25
CA ALA A 114 13.75 -14.67 15.57
C ALA A 114 12.39 -13.99 15.89
N ARG A 115 11.55 -13.71 14.88
CA ARG A 115 10.24 -13.04 15.05
C ARG A 115 9.12 -13.99 15.47
N GLY A 116 9.44 -15.01 16.26
CA GLY A 116 8.47 -15.94 16.83
C GLY A 116 7.67 -16.76 15.82
N GLY A 117 8.24 -17.03 14.64
CA GLY A 117 7.55 -17.74 13.55
C GLY A 117 6.64 -16.87 12.68
N LEU A 118 6.56 -15.56 12.93
CA LEU A 118 5.67 -14.64 12.21
C LEU A 118 5.85 -14.67 10.68
N LEU A 119 7.11 -14.77 10.23
CA LEU A 119 7.50 -14.76 8.82
C LEU A 119 7.78 -16.18 8.28
N THR A 120 7.51 -17.22 9.07
CA THR A 120 7.67 -18.60 8.62
C THR A 120 6.52 -18.94 7.68
N LYS A 121 6.88 -19.38 6.47
CA LYS A 121 5.91 -19.83 5.45
C LYS A 121 5.10 -20.99 5.99
N ASP A 122 3.80 -20.96 5.73
CA ASP A 122 2.87 -22.02 6.03
C ASP A 122 3.04 -23.14 4.99
N PRO A 123 3.48 -24.34 5.39
CA PRO A 123 3.64 -25.46 4.46
C PRO A 123 2.31 -26.04 3.97
N SER A 124 1.18 -25.70 4.59
CA SER A 124 -0.16 -26.12 4.12
C SER A 124 -0.72 -25.22 3.02
N ASP A 125 -0.13 -24.04 2.84
CA ASP A 125 -0.63 -23.01 1.95
C ASP A 125 0.11 -23.09 0.61
N ASP A 126 -0.66 -23.26 -0.48
CA ASP A 126 -0.09 -23.42 -1.83
C ASP A 126 0.68 -22.15 -2.27
N ASP A 127 0.26 -20.97 -1.78
CA ASP A 127 0.92 -19.69 -2.03
C ASP A 127 2.11 -19.45 -1.07
N GLY A 128 2.30 -20.33 -0.09
CA GLY A 128 3.34 -20.28 0.91
C GLY A 128 3.26 -19.06 1.82
N TRP A 129 2.05 -18.60 2.15
CA TRP A 129 1.81 -17.46 3.01
C TRP A 129 2.38 -17.67 4.40
N ASN A 130 2.90 -16.61 5.01
CA ASN A 130 3.26 -16.64 6.43
C ASN A 130 2.14 -16.11 7.33
N THR A 131 2.33 -16.24 8.65
CA THR A 131 1.36 -15.76 9.65
C THR A 131 1.00 -14.28 9.50
N LEU A 132 1.95 -13.43 9.10
CA LEU A 132 1.68 -12.00 8.90
C LEU A 132 0.77 -11.74 7.69
N GLN A 133 0.97 -12.48 6.60
CA GLN A 133 0.09 -12.45 5.43
C GLN A 133 -1.30 -13.00 5.77
N ILE A 134 -1.37 -14.13 6.49
CA ILE A 134 -2.64 -14.70 6.98
C ILE A 134 -3.39 -13.69 7.83
N LEU A 135 -2.71 -12.97 8.73
CA LEU A 135 -3.32 -11.91 9.55
C LEU A 135 -3.84 -10.73 8.73
N SER A 136 -3.18 -10.43 7.60
CA SER A 136 -3.56 -9.34 6.70
C SER A 136 -4.73 -9.75 5.82
N ASN A 137 -4.83 -11.03 5.45
CA ASN A 137 -5.92 -11.56 4.65
C ASN A 137 -7.14 -12.01 5.48
N TYR A 138 -8.29 -12.13 4.82
CA TYR A 138 -9.53 -12.70 5.33
C TYR A 138 -9.77 -14.09 4.73
N THR A 139 -10.04 -15.08 5.56
CA THR A 139 -10.28 -16.47 5.12
C THR A 139 -11.44 -17.14 5.87
N GLY A 140 -12.35 -16.36 6.48
CA GLY A 140 -13.38 -16.89 7.40
C GLY A 140 -14.80 -16.85 6.85
N ASP A 141 -15.72 -17.61 7.47
CA ASP A 141 -17.16 -17.52 7.25
C ASP A 141 -17.87 -16.66 8.34
N GLY A 142 -17.11 -15.79 9.03
CA GLY A 142 -17.55 -15.05 10.21
C GLY A 142 -18.16 -13.68 9.90
N ASP A 143 -18.60 -12.96 10.93
CA ASP A 143 -18.93 -11.53 10.83
C ASP A 143 -17.67 -10.77 10.37
N GLU A 144 -17.69 -10.33 9.12
CA GLU A 144 -16.56 -9.69 8.43
C GLU A 144 -16.03 -8.48 9.22
N ASP A 145 -16.91 -7.68 9.82
CA ASP A 145 -16.53 -6.44 10.49
C ASP A 145 -15.87 -6.69 11.85
N GLU A 146 -16.39 -7.65 12.61
CA GLU A 146 -15.82 -8.05 13.91
C GLU A 146 -14.45 -8.72 13.71
N GLU A 147 -14.35 -9.62 12.74
CA GLU A 147 -13.10 -10.33 12.44
C GLU A 147 -12.03 -9.37 11.89
N ASP A 148 -12.40 -8.44 11.02
CA ASP A 148 -11.48 -7.41 10.52
C ASP A 148 -10.93 -6.53 11.65
N THR A 149 -11.80 -6.17 12.59
CA THR A 149 -11.40 -5.41 13.78
C THR A 149 -10.42 -6.18 14.66
N LYS A 150 -10.65 -7.49 14.90
CA LYS A 150 -9.75 -8.33 15.70
C LYS A 150 -8.37 -8.43 15.07
N ARG A 151 -8.30 -8.74 13.78
CA ARG A 151 -7.04 -8.86 13.05
C ARG A 151 -6.30 -7.52 12.94
N LEU A 152 -7.02 -6.42 12.73
CA LEU A 152 -6.43 -5.08 12.79
C LEU A 152 -5.80 -4.79 14.17
N ASN A 153 -6.48 -5.14 15.26
CA ASN A 153 -5.95 -4.93 16.61
C ASN A 153 -4.69 -5.78 16.83
N ALA A 154 -4.67 -7.02 16.35
CA ALA A 154 -3.46 -7.84 16.36
C ALA A 154 -2.32 -7.15 15.60
N LEU A 155 -2.53 -6.69 14.36
CA LEU A 155 -1.50 -5.97 13.60
C LEU A 155 -0.96 -4.73 14.34
N LYS A 156 -1.84 -3.94 14.98
CA LYS A 156 -1.44 -2.78 15.79
C LYS A 156 -0.59 -3.18 16.99
N GLU A 157 -0.92 -4.28 17.66
CA GLU A 157 -0.11 -4.80 18.76
C GLU A 157 1.26 -5.27 18.28
N LEU A 158 1.33 -5.97 17.14
CA LEU A 158 2.61 -6.37 16.53
C LEU A 158 3.48 -5.16 16.18
N GLN A 159 2.87 -4.08 15.67
CA GLN A 159 3.56 -2.81 15.42
C GLN A 159 4.09 -2.21 16.73
N ASN A 160 3.26 -2.15 17.77
CA ASN A 160 3.65 -1.57 19.06
C ASN A 160 4.79 -2.36 19.75
N MET A 161 4.87 -3.67 19.49
CA MET A 161 5.97 -4.53 19.95
C MET A 161 7.24 -4.42 19.09
N GLY A 162 7.19 -3.71 17.96
CA GLY A 162 8.30 -3.62 17.00
C GLY A 162 8.58 -4.93 16.26
N LEU A 163 7.60 -5.85 16.19
CA LEU A 163 7.73 -7.13 15.49
C LEU A 163 7.45 -6.99 13.99
N ILE A 164 6.70 -5.96 13.60
CA ILE A 164 6.48 -5.60 12.21
C ILE A 164 7.01 -4.19 11.93
N VAL A 165 7.64 -4.02 10.78
CA VAL A 165 8.21 -2.77 10.29
C VAL A 165 7.63 -2.44 8.92
N LYS A 166 7.78 -1.18 8.47
CA LYS A 166 7.29 -0.73 7.16
C LYS A 166 7.79 -1.59 5.99
N GLN A 167 9.01 -2.09 6.11
CA GLN A 167 9.61 -2.93 5.08
C GLN A 167 8.82 -4.24 4.86
N ASP A 168 8.24 -4.81 5.93
CA ASP A 168 7.44 -6.03 5.84
C ASP A 168 6.17 -5.81 5.00
N ILE A 169 5.60 -4.58 4.99
CA ILE A 169 4.42 -4.26 4.16
C ILE A 169 4.69 -4.54 2.68
N LYS A 170 5.88 -4.19 2.20
CA LYS A 170 6.30 -4.37 0.81
C LYS A 170 6.79 -5.78 0.54
N GLU A 171 7.70 -6.28 1.39
CA GLU A 171 8.34 -7.59 1.20
C GLU A 171 7.34 -8.75 1.31
N GLN A 172 6.38 -8.62 2.23
CA GLN A 172 5.33 -9.63 2.42
C GLN A 172 4.06 -9.31 1.62
N LYS A 173 4.10 -8.28 0.76
CA LYS A 173 2.99 -7.85 -0.12
C LYS A 173 1.67 -7.67 0.65
N LEU A 174 1.72 -7.13 1.86
CA LEU A 174 0.57 -7.10 2.77
C LEU A 174 -0.61 -6.31 2.21
N LEU A 175 -0.34 -5.28 1.40
CA LEU A 175 -1.40 -4.53 0.71
C LEU A 175 -2.17 -5.39 -0.29
N SER A 176 -1.49 -6.21 -1.09
CA SER A 176 -2.16 -7.13 -2.02
C SER A 176 -3.03 -8.13 -1.26
N THR A 177 -2.49 -8.74 -0.20
CA THR A 177 -3.23 -9.72 0.60
C THR A 177 -4.37 -9.15 1.44
N SER A 178 -4.47 -7.83 1.58
CA SER A 178 -5.51 -7.17 2.36
C SER A 178 -6.41 -6.29 1.50
N CYS A 179 -6.35 -6.39 0.18
CA CYS A 179 -7.07 -5.48 -0.70
C CYS A 179 -8.52 -5.91 -0.96
N SER A 180 -9.29 -6.31 0.06
CA SER A 180 -10.69 -6.71 -0.11
C SER A 180 -11.63 -5.92 0.80
N GLU A 181 -12.94 -5.92 0.55
CA GLU A 181 -13.89 -5.22 1.43
C GLU A 181 -13.90 -5.82 2.85
N GLN A 182 -13.70 -7.14 2.98
CA GLN A 182 -13.61 -7.86 4.28
C GLN A 182 -12.31 -7.57 5.06
N SER A 183 -11.33 -6.95 4.41
CA SER A 183 -10.02 -6.64 4.98
C SER A 183 -9.71 -5.13 4.94
N LYS A 184 -10.73 -4.32 4.64
CA LYS A 184 -10.62 -2.88 4.40
C LYS A 184 -10.00 -2.11 5.55
N LYS A 185 -10.34 -2.40 6.82
CA LYS A 185 -9.74 -1.65 7.93
C LYS A 185 -8.25 -1.95 8.06
N ARG A 186 -7.83 -3.20 7.77
CA ARG A 186 -6.41 -3.59 7.71
C ARG A 186 -5.70 -2.94 6.53
N PHE A 187 -6.30 -2.96 5.34
CA PHE A 187 -5.78 -2.28 4.16
C PHE A 187 -5.53 -0.80 4.44
N GLU A 188 -6.58 -0.08 4.89
CA GLU A 188 -6.50 1.34 5.19
C GLU A 188 -5.45 1.63 6.26
N TYR A 189 -5.34 0.79 7.29
CA TYR A 189 -4.31 0.92 8.31
C TYR A 189 -2.88 0.77 7.74
N LEU A 190 -2.64 -0.24 6.91
CA LEU A 190 -1.35 -0.48 6.27
C LEU A 190 -0.97 0.66 5.32
N VAL A 191 -1.91 1.14 4.49
CA VAL A 191 -1.71 2.29 3.61
C VAL A 191 -1.44 3.56 4.42
N ASN A 192 -2.20 3.83 5.50
CA ASN A 192 -1.97 4.99 6.35
C ASN A 192 -0.57 4.93 7.01
N TRP A 193 -0.06 3.73 7.29
CA TRP A 193 1.25 3.55 7.89
C TRP A 193 2.38 3.74 6.88
N ASP A 194 2.27 3.18 5.67
CA ASP A 194 3.23 3.39 4.59
C ASP A 194 2.56 3.64 3.23
N PRO A 195 2.15 4.89 2.93
CA PRO A 195 1.50 5.21 1.65
C PRO A 195 2.36 4.82 0.44
N ASP A 196 3.69 4.95 0.57
CA ASP A 196 4.66 4.61 -0.48
C ASP A 196 4.63 3.12 -0.85
N ALA A 197 4.02 2.25 -0.04
CA ALA A 197 3.78 0.87 -0.43
C ALA A 197 2.76 0.74 -1.57
N LEU A 198 1.82 1.69 -1.76
CA LEU A 198 0.87 1.65 -2.89
C LEU A 198 1.57 1.73 -4.26
N ILE A 199 2.65 2.52 -4.34
CA ILE A 199 3.39 2.71 -5.60
C ILE A 199 4.57 1.76 -5.76
N ASN A 200 5.20 1.34 -4.66
CA ASN A 200 6.43 0.54 -4.70
C ASN A 200 6.21 -0.95 -4.51
N THR A 201 5.01 -1.39 -4.12
CA THR A 201 4.71 -2.83 -4.02
C THR A 201 4.46 -3.38 -5.42
N THR A 202 5.11 -4.49 -5.72
CA THR A 202 4.92 -5.22 -6.96
C THR A 202 4.41 -6.63 -6.69
N VAL A 203 3.45 -7.09 -7.49
CA VAL A 203 2.93 -8.46 -7.50
C VAL A 203 3.34 -9.06 -8.85
N GLU A 204 4.06 -10.18 -8.81
CA GLU A 204 4.60 -10.82 -10.03
C GLU A 204 5.43 -9.91 -10.95
N GLY A 205 6.05 -8.88 -10.38
CA GLY A 205 6.85 -7.89 -11.11
C GLY A 205 6.05 -6.68 -11.62
N GLN A 206 4.71 -6.74 -11.57
CA GLN A 206 3.84 -5.64 -11.96
C GLN A 206 3.51 -4.71 -10.79
N PRO A 207 3.25 -3.41 -11.03
CA PRO A 207 2.76 -2.52 -9.97
C PRO A 207 1.46 -3.06 -9.36
N LEU A 208 1.29 -2.88 -8.05
CA LEU A 208 0.10 -3.34 -7.30
C LEU A 208 -1.23 -2.91 -7.95
N ALA A 209 -1.27 -1.76 -8.62
CA ALA A 209 -2.47 -1.26 -9.32
C ALA A 209 -2.99 -2.20 -10.44
N HIS A 210 -2.19 -3.17 -10.91
CA HIS A 210 -2.54 -4.12 -11.96
C HIS A 210 -2.91 -5.52 -11.43
N SER A 211 -2.82 -5.77 -10.12
CA SER A 211 -2.89 -7.14 -9.58
C SER A 211 -4.25 -7.58 -9.06
N PHE A 212 -5.32 -6.85 -9.39
CA PHE A 212 -6.66 -7.12 -8.86
C PHE A 212 -7.54 -7.68 -9.96
N GLU A 213 -8.36 -8.67 -9.61
CA GLU A 213 -9.21 -9.38 -10.57
C GLU A 213 -10.69 -9.04 -10.40
N ASP A 214 -11.08 -8.43 -9.29
CA ASP A 214 -12.48 -8.10 -9.00
C ASP A 214 -12.74 -6.63 -8.67
N SER A 215 -14.01 -6.24 -8.80
CA SER A 215 -14.50 -4.88 -8.60
C SER A 215 -14.35 -4.36 -7.17
N GLU A 216 -14.45 -5.23 -6.17
CA GLU A 216 -14.37 -4.84 -4.76
C GLU A 216 -12.93 -4.47 -4.39
N GLU A 217 -11.97 -5.28 -4.83
CA GLU A 217 -10.55 -5.01 -4.63
C GLU A 217 -10.13 -3.69 -5.29
N PHE A 218 -10.55 -3.48 -6.54
CA PHE A 218 -10.33 -2.21 -7.23
C PHE A 218 -10.90 -1.01 -6.47
N LEU A 219 -12.13 -1.13 -5.96
CA LEU A 219 -12.76 -0.04 -5.21
C LEU A 219 -11.96 0.31 -3.95
N VAL A 220 -11.55 -0.70 -3.17
CA VAL A 220 -10.74 -0.54 -1.95
C VAL A 220 -9.38 0.10 -2.27
N PHE A 221 -8.68 -0.42 -3.29
CA PHE A 221 -7.40 0.10 -3.73
C PHE A 221 -7.51 1.56 -4.20
N PHE A 222 -8.38 1.82 -5.18
CA PHE A 222 -8.43 3.12 -5.84
C PHE A 222 -8.95 4.22 -4.93
N LYS A 223 -9.89 3.91 -4.03
CA LYS A 223 -10.33 4.87 -3.00
C LYS A 223 -9.15 5.36 -2.14
N SER A 224 -8.25 4.44 -1.79
CA SER A 224 -7.04 4.76 -1.02
C SER A 224 -5.98 5.46 -1.88
N SER A 225 -5.79 5.04 -3.12
CA SER A 225 -4.81 5.64 -4.02
C SER A 225 -5.17 7.08 -4.39
N PHE A 226 -6.45 7.40 -4.64
CA PHE A 226 -6.91 8.77 -4.89
C PHE A 226 -6.76 9.66 -3.65
N LYS A 227 -6.89 9.10 -2.44
CA LYS A 227 -6.65 9.81 -1.18
C LYS A 227 -5.18 10.21 -1.01
N TYR A 228 -4.24 9.30 -1.28
CA TYR A 228 -2.82 9.50 -1.01
C TYR A 228 -2.01 10.06 -2.19
N TYR A 229 -2.42 9.74 -3.41
CA TYR A 229 -1.74 10.09 -4.65
C TYR A 229 -2.64 10.81 -5.65
N PRO A 230 -3.39 11.85 -5.23
CA PRO A 230 -4.28 12.56 -6.14
C PRO A 230 -3.52 13.16 -7.33
N ASN A 231 -2.29 13.63 -7.11
CA ASN A 231 -1.49 14.34 -8.10
C ASN A 231 -0.95 13.48 -9.25
N ILE A 232 -1.10 12.17 -9.17
CA ILE A 232 -0.67 11.21 -10.21
C ILE A 232 -1.82 10.33 -10.68
N GLY A 233 -3.05 10.85 -10.66
CA GLY A 233 -4.20 10.11 -11.18
C GLY A 233 -4.75 9.04 -10.23
N GLY A 234 -4.40 9.06 -8.94
CA GLY A 234 -4.74 7.94 -8.04
C GLY A 234 -4.13 6.62 -8.53
N LEU A 235 -2.95 6.65 -9.14
CA LEU A 235 -2.28 5.48 -9.74
C LEU A 235 -3.02 4.83 -10.91
N LEU A 236 -4.17 5.38 -11.33
CA LEU A 236 -5.03 4.82 -12.39
C LEU A 236 -4.34 4.75 -13.76
N PHE A 237 -3.36 5.62 -13.99
CA PHE A 237 -2.60 5.70 -15.24
C PHE A 237 -1.14 5.26 -15.10
N ILE A 238 -0.80 4.56 -14.01
CA ILE A 238 0.47 3.82 -13.95
C ILE A 238 0.44 2.75 -15.03
N LYS A 239 1.60 2.55 -15.67
CA LYS A 239 1.78 1.59 -16.74
C LYS A 239 2.53 0.36 -16.26
N ASP A 240 2.15 -0.79 -16.79
CA ASP A 240 2.90 -2.04 -16.70
C ASP A 240 4.05 -2.06 -17.74
N ASP A 241 4.75 -3.20 -17.81
CA ASP A 241 5.86 -3.42 -18.74
C ASP A 241 5.42 -3.48 -20.21
N ASP A 242 4.14 -3.74 -20.47
CA ASP A 242 3.52 -3.75 -21.81
C ASP A 242 3.01 -2.36 -22.23
N GLY A 243 3.01 -1.41 -21.30
CA GLY A 243 2.57 -0.04 -21.50
C GLY A 243 1.06 0.18 -21.32
N ASN A 244 0.33 -0.84 -20.87
CA ASN A 244 -1.09 -0.74 -20.50
C ASN A 244 -1.21 0.00 -19.18
N THR A 245 -2.23 0.84 -19.05
CA THR A 245 -2.52 1.52 -17.78
C THR A 245 -3.31 0.62 -16.84
N ALA A 246 -3.27 0.89 -15.52
CA ALA A 246 -4.14 0.17 -14.58
C ALA A 246 -5.63 0.27 -14.96
N PHE A 247 -6.06 1.40 -15.53
CA PHE A 247 -7.39 1.54 -16.13
C PHE A 247 -7.66 0.61 -17.31
N ASP A 248 -6.67 0.35 -18.16
CA ASP A 248 -6.80 -0.61 -19.27
C ASP A 248 -7.02 -2.02 -18.70
N THR A 249 -6.19 -2.44 -17.74
CA THR A 249 -6.33 -3.73 -17.05
C THR A 249 -7.72 -3.88 -16.41
N MET A 250 -8.20 -2.86 -15.67
CA MET A 250 -9.56 -2.88 -15.11
C MET A 250 -10.65 -3.04 -16.16
N CYS A 251 -10.53 -2.30 -17.27
CA CYS A 251 -11.48 -2.37 -18.36
C CYS A 251 -11.54 -3.77 -18.98
N ASP A 252 -10.41 -4.46 -19.07
CA ASP A 252 -10.31 -5.81 -19.63
C ASP A 252 -10.89 -6.86 -18.68
N GLU A 253 -10.63 -6.75 -17.37
CA GLU A 253 -11.09 -7.74 -16.37
C GLU A 253 -12.59 -7.63 -16.05
N ILE A 254 -13.08 -6.44 -15.69
CA ILE A 254 -14.46 -6.25 -15.20
C ILE A 254 -15.35 -5.48 -16.19
N GLY A 255 -14.79 -5.01 -17.30
CA GLY A 255 -15.50 -4.26 -18.33
C GLY A 255 -15.48 -2.75 -18.09
N THR A 256 -15.40 -1.99 -19.19
CA THR A 256 -15.35 -0.52 -19.17
C THR A 256 -16.51 0.13 -18.44
N LYS A 257 -17.75 -0.37 -18.62
CA LYS A 257 -18.94 0.24 -18.00
C LYS A 257 -18.89 0.11 -16.47
N GLU A 258 -18.48 -1.05 -15.97
CA GLU A 258 -18.37 -1.31 -14.53
C GLU A 258 -17.24 -0.50 -13.93
N THR A 259 -16.07 -0.51 -14.59
CA THR A 259 -14.91 0.33 -14.26
C THR A 259 -15.31 1.80 -14.10
N MET A 260 -16.03 2.37 -15.07
CA MET A 260 -16.46 3.77 -14.99
C MET A 260 -17.49 4.03 -13.88
N THR A 261 -18.30 3.02 -13.52
CA THR A 261 -19.24 3.10 -12.40
C THR A 261 -18.50 3.20 -11.06
N ILE A 262 -17.50 2.34 -10.85
CA ILE A 262 -16.60 2.37 -9.68
C ILE A 262 -15.88 3.72 -9.61
N LEU A 263 -15.30 4.19 -10.72
CA LEU A 263 -14.62 5.48 -10.74
C LEU A 263 -15.57 6.64 -10.44
N TYR A 264 -16.83 6.58 -10.86
CA TYR A 264 -17.82 7.59 -10.52
C TYR A 264 -18.21 7.59 -9.04
N GLU A 265 -18.22 6.43 -8.40
CA GLU A 265 -18.41 6.31 -6.95
C GLU A 265 -17.26 6.96 -6.17
N ILE A 266 -16.02 6.71 -6.61
CA ILE A 266 -14.81 7.28 -5.98
C ILE A 266 -14.73 8.78 -6.25
N LEU A 267 -14.87 9.18 -7.51
CA LEU A 267 -14.75 10.54 -8.01
C LEU A 267 -16.13 11.21 -8.04
N THR A 268 -16.68 11.47 -6.86
CA THR A 268 -17.98 12.15 -6.79
C THR A 268 -17.89 13.58 -7.38
N PRO A 269 -18.98 14.17 -7.90
CA PRO A 269 -18.98 15.56 -8.38
C PRO A 269 -18.64 16.62 -7.32
N LYS A 270 -18.61 16.23 -6.03
CA LYS A 270 -18.15 17.07 -4.93
C LYS A 270 -16.64 17.04 -4.74
N SER A 271 -15.94 16.14 -5.42
CA SER A 271 -14.49 16.10 -5.42
C SER A 271 -13.96 17.24 -6.30
N ASP A 272 -13.01 18.01 -5.79
CA ASP A 272 -12.25 18.98 -6.58
C ASP A 272 -11.15 18.28 -7.40
N TYR A 273 -11.37 17.02 -7.76
CA TYR A 273 -10.35 16.16 -8.35
C TYR A 273 -10.27 16.36 -9.87
N PRO A 274 -9.14 16.83 -10.43
CA PRO A 274 -9.00 17.19 -11.84
C PRO A 274 -8.75 15.95 -12.72
N ILE A 275 -9.63 14.94 -12.69
CA ILE A 275 -9.42 13.64 -13.39
C ILE A 275 -9.14 13.82 -14.89
N LEU A 276 -9.84 14.75 -15.55
CA LEU A 276 -9.62 15.01 -16.98
C LEU A 276 -8.21 15.50 -17.28
N HIS A 277 -7.57 16.25 -16.36
CA HIS A 277 -6.17 16.65 -16.55
C HIS A 277 -5.26 15.43 -16.55
N HIS A 278 -5.49 14.47 -15.66
CA HIS A 278 -4.71 13.24 -15.61
C HIS A 278 -4.96 12.35 -16.83
N VAL A 279 -6.20 12.18 -17.27
CA VAL A 279 -6.55 11.38 -18.46
C VAL A 279 -5.91 11.98 -19.70
N LEU A 280 -6.07 13.29 -19.92
CA LEU A 280 -5.56 13.93 -21.13
C LEU A 280 -4.03 13.86 -21.23
N VAL A 281 -3.32 13.81 -20.11
CA VAL A 281 -1.87 13.75 -20.06
C VAL A 281 -1.35 12.33 -20.18
N ASN A 282 -1.93 11.38 -19.44
CA ASN A 282 -1.36 10.05 -19.27
C ASN A 282 -2.04 8.97 -20.14
N ALA A 283 -3.33 9.14 -20.45
CA ALA A 283 -4.13 8.19 -21.24
C ALA A 283 -5.10 8.90 -22.21
N PRO A 284 -4.59 9.75 -23.12
CA PRO A 284 -5.41 10.57 -24.01
C PRO A 284 -6.33 9.78 -24.95
N GLN A 285 -6.08 8.49 -25.15
CA GLN A 285 -6.95 7.59 -25.90
C GLN A 285 -8.33 7.38 -25.24
N HIS A 286 -8.44 7.62 -23.93
CA HIS A 286 -9.68 7.45 -23.15
C HIS A 286 -10.42 8.76 -22.91
N LYS A 287 -9.98 9.86 -23.50
CA LYS A 287 -10.51 11.20 -23.19
C LYS A 287 -12.00 11.34 -23.47
N GLU A 288 -12.51 10.79 -24.57
CA GLU A 288 -13.94 10.89 -24.91
C GLU A 288 -14.79 10.20 -23.84
N LEU A 289 -14.37 9.00 -23.42
CA LEU A 289 -15.03 8.23 -22.37
C LEU A 289 -15.05 8.98 -21.04
N PHE A 290 -13.90 9.50 -20.60
CA PHE A 290 -13.85 10.26 -19.34
C PHE A 290 -14.60 11.59 -19.42
N MET A 291 -14.63 12.27 -20.57
CA MET A 291 -15.43 13.49 -20.74
C MET A 291 -16.94 13.22 -20.67
N GLU A 292 -17.38 12.04 -21.13
CA GLU A 292 -18.78 11.61 -21.02
C GLU A 292 -19.20 11.37 -19.57
N TYR A 293 -18.38 10.67 -18.78
CA TYR A 293 -18.68 10.32 -17.39
C TYR A 293 -18.37 11.43 -16.37
N PHE A 294 -17.38 12.28 -16.66
CA PHE A 294 -16.92 13.34 -15.75
C PHE A 294 -16.98 14.75 -16.39
N PRO A 295 -18.12 15.17 -16.97
CA PRO A 295 -18.21 16.48 -17.63
C PRO A 295 -17.99 17.64 -16.66
N TRP A 296 -18.31 17.45 -15.38
CA TRP A 296 -18.11 18.45 -14.33
C TRP A 296 -16.62 18.77 -14.08
N ALA A 297 -15.72 17.81 -14.31
CA ALA A 297 -14.29 17.97 -14.09
C ALA A 297 -13.62 18.89 -15.12
N TYR A 298 -14.31 19.23 -16.22
CA TYR A 298 -13.78 20.08 -17.29
C TYR A 298 -13.38 21.48 -16.81
N HIS A 299 -14.06 21.99 -15.79
CA HIS A 299 -13.83 23.33 -15.23
C HIS A 299 -12.87 23.34 -14.05
N LEU A 300 -12.44 22.17 -13.58
CA LEU A 300 -11.49 22.07 -12.48
C LEU A 300 -10.11 22.53 -12.90
N LYS A 301 -9.28 22.78 -11.90
CA LYS A 301 -7.89 23.14 -12.09
C LYS A 301 -7.01 22.10 -11.43
N ASP A 302 -5.84 21.86 -12.02
CA ASP A 302 -4.88 20.96 -11.39
C ASP A 302 -4.26 21.57 -10.11
N GLN A 303 -3.42 20.78 -9.43
CA GLN A 303 -2.60 21.21 -8.29
C GLN A 303 -1.74 22.46 -8.54
N ASN A 304 -1.46 22.78 -9.80
CA ASN A 304 -0.70 23.95 -10.23
C ASN A 304 -1.63 25.11 -10.64
N ASN A 305 -2.92 25.02 -10.35
CA ASN A 305 -3.96 25.98 -10.74
C ASN A 305 -4.12 26.13 -12.26
N ARG A 306 -3.71 25.13 -13.04
CA ARG A 306 -3.85 25.11 -14.50
C ARG A 306 -5.25 24.69 -14.92
N THR A 307 -5.78 25.36 -15.92
CA THR A 307 -6.94 24.86 -16.67
C THR A 307 -6.58 23.59 -17.45
N LEU A 308 -7.60 22.84 -17.87
CA LEU A 308 -7.42 21.60 -18.64
C LEU A 308 -6.49 21.80 -19.86
N HIS A 309 -6.72 22.89 -20.62
CA HIS A 309 -5.92 23.24 -21.79
C HIS A 309 -4.46 23.56 -21.45
N GLN A 310 -4.22 24.25 -20.34
CA GLN A 310 -2.87 24.57 -19.87
C GLN A 310 -2.11 23.31 -19.44
N ALA A 311 -2.78 22.36 -18.79
CA ALA A 311 -2.17 21.08 -18.43
C ALA A 311 -1.75 20.28 -19.66
N VAL A 312 -2.60 20.21 -20.70
CA VAL A 312 -2.27 19.53 -21.96
C VAL A 312 -1.08 20.20 -22.66
N LEU A 313 -1.00 21.54 -22.65
CA LEU A 313 0.15 22.27 -23.21
C LEU A 313 1.44 22.00 -22.42
N ALA A 314 1.33 21.97 -21.09
CA ALA A 314 2.48 21.73 -20.22
C ALA A 314 3.01 20.30 -20.34
N ALA A 315 2.16 19.33 -20.69
CA ALA A 315 2.56 17.95 -20.93
C ALA A 315 3.32 17.73 -22.25
N GLY A 316 3.29 18.72 -23.14
CA GLY A 316 4.12 18.73 -24.34
C GLY A 316 3.39 18.33 -25.64
N PRO A 317 4.14 18.32 -26.74
CA PRO A 317 3.58 18.31 -28.09
C PRO A 317 2.94 16.98 -28.50
N ASP A 318 3.39 15.85 -27.96
CA ASP A 318 2.79 14.54 -28.25
C ASP A 318 1.36 14.45 -27.70
N VAL A 319 1.22 14.80 -26.41
CA VAL A 319 -0.08 14.90 -25.73
C VAL A 319 -0.99 15.90 -26.43
N MET A 320 -0.43 17.04 -26.84
CA MET A 320 -1.17 18.07 -27.56
C MET A 320 -1.66 17.59 -28.94
N ASN A 321 -0.84 16.83 -29.67
CA ASN A 321 -1.20 16.30 -30.98
C ASN A 321 -2.37 15.33 -30.91
N LEU A 322 -2.49 14.58 -29.82
CA LEU A 322 -3.64 13.71 -29.52
C LEU A 322 -4.89 14.50 -29.14
N ASN A 323 -4.74 15.80 -28.83
CA ASN A 323 -5.78 16.69 -28.33
C ASN A 323 -6.05 17.92 -29.23
N LYS A 324 -5.75 17.85 -30.53
CA LYS A 324 -5.88 18.99 -31.47
C LYS A 324 -7.24 19.71 -31.45
N GLN A 325 -8.34 18.98 -31.26
CA GLN A 325 -9.69 19.57 -31.21
C GLN A 325 -9.86 20.52 -30.00
N LEU A 326 -9.23 20.18 -28.87
CA LEU A 326 -9.25 21.00 -27.65
C LEU A 326 -8.57 22.36 -27.91
N PHE A 327 -7.50 22.38 -28.71
CA PHE A 327 -6.81 23.62 -29.08
C PHE A 327 -7.54 24.45 -30.12
N ALA A 328 -8.22 23.79 -31.07
CA ALA A 328 -9.06 24.48 -32.04
C ALA A 328 -10.20 25.23 -31.36
N SER A 329 -10.71 24.71 -30.22
CA SER A 329 -11.82 25.31 -29.46
C SER A 329 -11.42 26.37 -28.44
N LEU A 330 -10.12 26.69 -28.29
CA LEU A 330 -9.67 27.74 -27.38
C LEU A 330 -10.32 29.10 -27.72
N SER A 331 -10.92 29.73 -26.71
CA SER A 331 -11.40 31.10 -26.81
C SER A 331 -10.24 32.11 -26.76
N ASP A 332 -10.47 33.31 -27.28
CA ASP A 332 -9.48 34.39 -27.22
C ASP A 332 -9.12 34.77 -25.78
N ALA A 333 -10.02 34.56 -24.82
CA ALA A 333 -9.75 34.76 -23.40
C ALA A 333 -8.76 33.73 -22.86
N GLN A 334 -8.96 32.45 -23.20
CA GLN A 334 -8.03 31.37 -22.80
C GLN A 334 -6.66 31.51 -23.49
N ILE A 335 -6.62 31.96 -24.74
CA ILE A 335 -5.35 32.27 -25.44
C ILE A 335 -4.57 33.39 -24.73
N ARG A 336 -5.26 34.29 -24.01
CA ARG A 336 -4.65 35.37 -23.21
C ARG A 336 -4.27 34.94 -21.80
N GLU A 337 -4.78 33.82 -21.33
CA GLU A 337 -4.52 33.33 -19.99
C GLU A 337 -3.10 32.76 -19.94
N LYS A 338 -2.27 33.29 -19.04
CA LYS A 338 -0.92 32.78 -18.85
C LYS A 338 -0.97 31.53 -17.99
N ASP A 339 -0.14 30.56 -18.33
CA ASP A 339 0.10 29.42 -17.47
C ASP A 339 0.59 29.91 -16.10
N PRO A 340 -0.05 29.51 -14.99
CA PRO A 340 0.26 30.01 -13.66
C PRO A 340 1.67 29.66 -13.18
N VAL A 341 2.27 28.58 -13.71
CA VAL A 341 3.61 28.11 -13.31
C VAL A 341 4.70 28.79 -14.13
N THR A 342 4.61 28.69 -15.46
CA THR A 342 5.64 29.16 -16.38
C THR A 342 5.50 30.64 -16.73
N THR A 343 4.33 31.24 -16.47
CA THR A 343 3.94 32.60 -16.86
C THR A 343 3.91 32.84 -18.37
N LEU A 344 3.98 31.76 -19.16
CA LEU A 344 3.95 31.79 -20.62
C LEU A 344 2.51 31.84 -21.12
N TYR A 345 2.31 32.48 -22.28
CA TYR A 345 1.07 32.33 -23.04
C TYR A 345 1.03 30.96 -23.72
N PRO A 346 -0.15 30.43 -24.09
CA PRO A 346 -0.30 29.15 -24.77
C PRO A 346 0.64 28.97 -25.97
N PHE A 347 0.67 29.94 -26.90
CA PHE A 347 1.57 29.88 -28.07
C PHE A 347 3.06 29.87 -27.67
N ALA A 348 3.42 30.52 -26.56
CA ALA A 348 4.80 30.55 -26.09
C ALA A 348 5.17 29.24 -25.40
N ALA A 349 4.26 28.65 -24.61
CA ALA A 349 4.44 27.33 -24.02
C ALA A 349 4.67 26.27 -25.11
N MET A 350 3.93 26.35 -26.22
CA MET A 350 4.11 25.46 -27.38
C MET A 350 5.43 25.63 -28.13
N ALA A 351 6.00 26.84 -28.07
CA ALA A 351 7.26 27.16 -28.72
C ALA A 351 8.49 26.76 -27.89
N VAL A 352 8.29 26.39 -26.61
CA VAL A 352 9.35 26.06 -25.66
C VAL A 352 9.42 24.54 -25.51
N GLY A 353 10.58 23.96 -25.85
CA GLY A 353 10.85 22.52 -25.70
C GLY A 353 11.59 21.94 -26.91
N GLU A 354 12.10 20.73 -26.74
CA GLU A 354 12.85 19.99 -27.79
C GLU A 354 11.98 19.65 -29.01
N HIS A 355 10.66 19.61 -28.83
CA HIS A 355 9.68 19.21 -29.84
C HIS A 355 8.68 20.33 -30.18
N ALA A 356 9.14 21.59 -30.23
CA ALA A 356 8.27 22.75 -30.46
C ALA A 356 7.37 22.61 -31.70
N ASP A 357 6.04 22.71 -31.52
CA ASP A 357 5.08 22.69 -32.63
C ASP A 357 4.89 24.10 -33.19
N LEU A 358 5.77 24.44 -34.13
CA LEU A 358 5.75 25.75 -34.78
C LEU A 358 4.43 26.01 -35.52
N LYS A 359 3.80 24.98 -36.12
CA LYS A 359 2.57 25.16 -36.89
C LYS A 359 1.43 25.64 -35.99
N ASN A 360 1.20 24.95 -34.89
CA ASN A 360 0.14 25.31 -33.96
C ASN A 360 0.51 26.57 -33.14
N THR A 361 1.81 26.80 -32.87
CA THR A 361 2.31 28.06 -32.31
C THR A 361 1.92 29.25 -33.18
N PHE A 362 2.20 29.18 -34.49
CA PHE A 362 1.84 30.24 -35.43
C PHE A 362 0.32 30.38 -35.59
N TYR A 363 -0.44 29.29 -35.52
CA TYR A 363 -1.90 29.33 -35.54
C TYR A 363 -2.46 30.15 -34.37
N LEU A 364 -2.04 29.85 -33.13
CA LEU A 364 -2.48 30.59 -31.94
C LEU A 364 -2.02 32.05 -31.99
N LEU A 365 -0.80 32.31 -32.46
CA LEU A 365 -0.27 33.65 -32.62
C LEU A 365 -1.05 34.48 -33.65
N ARG A 366 -1.49 33.86 -34.76
CA ARG A 366 -2.32 34.50 -35.79
C ARG A 366 -3.73 34.81 -35.29
N ARG A 367 -4.30 33.95 -34.43
CA ARG A 367 -5.57 34.24 -33.77
C ARG A 367 -5.46 35.42 -32.81
N TYR A 368 -4.28 35.65 -32.22
CA TYR A 368 -4.11 36.71 -31.25
C TYR A 368 -2.80 37.52 -31.39
N PRO A 369 -2.63 38.27 -32.49
CA PRO A 369 -1.39 38.98 -32.79
C PRO A 369 -1.09 40.12 -31.81
N SER A 370 -2.13 40.72 -31.20
CA SER A 370 -1.99 41.87 -30.30
C SER A 370 -1.16 41.59 -29.04
N VAL A 371 -0.93 40.32 -28.69
CA VAL A 371 -0.03 39.94 -27.59
C VAL A 371 1.42 40.37 -27.85
N LEU A 372 1.84 40.36 -29.13
CA LEU A 372 3.17 40.82 -29.54
C LEU A 372 3.28 42.33 -29.40
N ASP A 373 2.24 43.07 -29.80
CA ASP A 373 2.21 44.52 -29.70
C ASP A 373 2.31 45.00 -28.26
N ARG A 374 1.59 44.34 -27.33
CA ARG A 374 1.68 44.65 -25.90
C ARG A 374 3.07 44.38 -25.36
N HIS A 375 3.68 43.26 -25.74
CA HIS A 375 5.04 42.92 -25.33
C HIS A 375 6.07 43.91 -25.90
N ALA A 376 5.91 44.34 -27.15
CA ALA A 376 6.76 45.34 -27.78
C ALA A 376 6.66 46.69 -27.07
N ARG A 377 5.44 47.16 -26.77
CA ARG A 377 5.20 48.40 -26.00
C ARG A 377 5.79 48.31 -24.59
N ALA A 378 5.54 47.22 -23.88
CA ALA A 378 6.08 47.02 -22.53
C ALA A 378 7.62 46.99 -22.52
N ARG A 379 8.27 46.46 -23.56
CA ARG A 379 9.74 46.53 -23.70
C ARG A 379 10.22 47.94 -23.99
N ALA A 380 9.53 48.69 -24.86
CA ALA A 380 9.85 50.09 -25.15
C ALA A 380 9.77 50.94 -23.88
N ASP A 381 8.70 50.81 -23.10
CA ASP A 381 8.50 51.54 -21.85
C ASP A 381 9.59 51.22 -20.80
N ARG A 382 9.97 49.93 -20.67
CA ARG A 382 11.09 49.54 -19.78
C ARG A 382 12.42 50.12 -20.24
N GLY A 383 12.66 50.16 -21.55
CA GLY A 383 13.84 50.78 -22.15
C GLY A 383 13.93 52.27 -21.80
N ASP A 384 12.82 52.99 -21.93
CA ASP A 384 12.74 54.42 -21.60
C ASP A 384 12.88 54.70 -20.10
N LEU A 385 12.30 53.86 -19.25
CA LEU A 385 12.49 53.93 -17.79
C LEU A 385 13.96 53.71 -17.40
N SER A 386 14.65 52.75 -18.04
CA SER A 386 16.08 52.50 -17.81
C SER A 386 16.94 53.70 -18.24
N LYS A 387 16.67 54.28 -19.42
CA LYS A 387 17.34 55.50 -19.90
C LYS A 387 17.13 56.68 -18.94
N ARG A 388 15.88 56.90 -18.47
CA ARG A 388 15.54 57.95 -17.49
C ARG A 388 16.28 57.76 -16.16
N ARG A 389 16.39 56.52 -15.66
CA ARG A 389 17.17 56.20 -14.45
C ARG A 389 18.66 56.50 -14.63
N LYS A 390 19.25 56.14 -15.77
CA LYS A 390 20.67 56.46 -16.08
C LYS A 390 20.91 57.97 -16.16
N LYS A 391 20.01 58.72 -16.81
CA LYS A 391 20.08 60.19 -16.90
C LYS A 391 20.07 60.84 -15.52
N ARG A 392 19.13 60.45 -14.65
CA ARG A 392 19.06 60.96 -13.25
C ARG A 392 20.31 60.65 -12.43
N LYS A 393 20.90 59.46 -12.60
CA LYS A 393 22.18 59.11 -11.93
C LYS A 393 23.33 60.01 -12.39
N LYS A 394 23.41 60.33 -13.69
CA LYS A 394 24.43 61.23 -14.24
C LYS A 394 24.26 62.67 -13.75
N GLU A 395 23.01 63.15 -13.68
CA GLU A 395 22.70 64.50 -13.19
C GLU A 395 22.99 64.66 -11.69
N ASN A 396 22.73 63.63 -10.88
CA ASN A 396 23.01 63.67 -9.45
C ASN A 396 24.48 63.43 -9.10
N GLY A 397 25.22 62.63 -9.89
CA GLY A 397 26.65 62.40 -9.69
C GLY A 397 27.54 63.60 -10.00
N ASN A 398 27.06 64.57 -10.78
CA ASN A 398 27.78 65.81 -11.07
C ASN A 398 27.55 66.92 -10.02
N LYS A 399 26.79 66.64 -8.94
CA LYS A 399 26.49 67.60 -7.86
C LYS A 399 27.21 67.28 -6.55
N ALA A 400 28.04 66.25 -6.53
CA ALA A 400 29.00 65.94 -5.48
C ALA A 400 30.40 66.23 -6.03
#